data_AF-A0A3C0QRW4-F1
#
_entry.id   AF-A0A3C0QRW4-F1
#
_cell.length_a   1.000
_cell.length_b   1.000
_cell.length_c   1.000
_cell.angle_alpha   90.00
_cell.angle_beta   90.00
_cell.angle_gamma   90.00
#
_symmetry.space_group_name_H-M   'P 1'
#
loop_
_entity.id
_entity.type
_entity.pdbx_description
1 polymer ?
#
loop_
_entity_poly.entity_id
_entity_poly.type
_entity_poly.pdbx_seq_one_letter_code
_entity_poly.pdbx_strand_id
1 'polypeptide(L)'
;MLLNIIFACISETLQLLEKKYLGDYSSVLFSGSYYSYNIFAYLLGLCAYVLYIIFSYRNFFSGRVAILRDSNWKWKALYIITALLFSFLMLVALVFMDFYNMGMATTANMQPEILFYFAMFGFPIGTTIYMILIVVIHPKNK
;
A
#
# COMPACT_ATOMS: atom_id res chain seq x y z
N MET A 1 6.08 13.75 -6.67
CA MET A 1 5.42 13.75 -5.34
C MET A 1 3.96 14.15 -5.46
N LEU A 2 3.63 15.33 -6.01
CA LEU A 2 2.24 15.78 -6.21
C LEU A 2 1.35 14.77 -6.96
N LEU A 3 1.82 14.22 -8.08
CA LEU A 3 1.07 13.22 -8.85
C LEU A 3 0.77 11.95 -8.04
N ASN A 4 1.68 11.50 -7.17
CA ASN A 4 1.42 10.33 -6.30
C ASN A 4 0.31 10.60 -5.30
N ILE A 5 0.26 11.82 -4.76
CA ILE A 5 -0.80 12.25 -3.84
C ILE A 5 -2.13 12.28 -4.58
N ILE A 6 -2.17 12.88 -5.77
CA ILE A 6 -3.39 12.95 -6.60
C ILE A 6 -3.92 11.55 -6.93
N PHE A 7 -3.07 10.64 -7.40
CA PHE A 7 -3.49 9.27 -7.72
C PHE A 7 -3.86 8.45 -6.49
N ALA A 8 -3.23 8.69 -5.33
CA ALA A 8 -3.66 8.10 -4.06
C ALA A 8 -5.07 8.55 -3.70
N CYS A 9 -5.34 9.85 -3.74
CA CYS A 9 -6.68 10.40 -3.44
C CYS A 9 -7.75 9.93 -4.43
N ILE A 10 -7.45 9.85 -5.72
CA ILE A 10 -8.39 9.31 -6.73
C ILE A 10 -8.68 7.83 -6.44
N SER A 11 -7.65 7.05 -6.15
CA SER A 11 -7.79 5.62 -5.87
C SER A 11 -8.56 5.35 -4.58
N GLU A 12 -8.34 6.17 -3.56
CA GLU A 12 -9.11 6.15 -2.31
C GLU A 12 -10.56 6.54 -2.57
N THR A 13 -10.81 7.61 -3.34
CA THR A 13 -12.17 8.02 -3.70
C THR A 13 -12.92 6.91 -4.43
N LEU A 14 -12.26 6.21 -5.36
CA LEU A 14 -12.81 5.04 -6.05
C LEU A 14 -13.12 3.89 -5.07
N GLN A 15 -12.24 3.64 -4.09
CA GLN A 15 -12.46 2.61 -3.06
C GLN A 15 -13.63 2.94 -2.13
N LEU A 16 -13.91 4.21 -1.90
CA LEU A 16 -15.03 4.69 -1.09
C LEU A 16 -16.36 4.74 -1.87
N LEU A 17 -16.36 4.50 -3.19
CA LEU A 17 -17.59 4.45 -3.96
C LEU A 17 -18.49 3.31 -3.46
N GLU A 18 -19.76 3.65 -3.27
CA GLU A 18 -20.77 2.74 -2.73
C GLU A 18 -20.48 2.20 -1.32
N LYS A 19 -19.70 2.93 -0.53
CA LYS A 19 -19.61 2.70 0.92
C LYS A 19 -21.00 2.85 1.54
N LYS A 20 -21.54 1.77 2.12
CA LYS A 20 -22.86 1.74 2.76
C LYS A 20 -22.72 1.63 4.26
N TYR A 21 -23.40 2.51 4.99
CA TYR A 21 -23.53 2.40 6.44
C TYR A 21 -24.41 1.20 6.79
N LEU A 22 -23.97 0.38 7.75
CA LEU A 22 -24.68 -0.84 8.19
C LEU A 22 -25.28 -0.72 9.60
N GLY A 23 -24.78 0.20 10.43
CA GLY A 23 -25.21 0.35 11.83
C GLY A 23 -24.05 0.74 12.73
N ASP A 24 -24.34 0.96 14.01
CA ASP A 24 -23.33 1.25 15.03
C ASP A 24 -23.06 0.04 15.93
N TYR A 25 -21.86 -0.03 16.48
CA TYR A 25 -21.51 -0.92 17.58
C TYR A 25 -21.04 -0.14 18.80
N SER A 26 -21.28 -0.73 19.97
CA SER A 26 -20.79 -0.22 21.24
C SER A 26 -20.27 -1.38 22.07
N SER A 27 -19.06 -1.23 22.58
CA SER A 27 -18.39 -2.14 23.51
C SER A 27 -17.80 -1.33 24.67
N VAL A 28 -17.39 -2.01 25.74
CA VAL A 28 -16.91 -1.40 26.99
C VAL A 28 -15.73 -0.44 26.79
N LEU A 29 -14.92 -0.65 25.74
CA LEU A 29 -13.74 0.19 25.44
C LEU A 29 -13.84 0.90 24.08
N PHE A 30 -14.73 0.48 23.18
CA PHE A 30 -14.79 0.98 21.81
C PHE A 30 -16.23 1.07 21.31
N SER A 31 -16.60 2.20 20.73
CA SER A 31 -17.81 2.36 19.93
C SER A 31 -17.45 2.74 18.50
N GLY A 32 -18.38 2.57 17.56
CA GLY A 32 -18.21 3.10 16.22
C GLY A 32 -19.25 2.64 15.22
N SER A 33 -19.00 2.90 13.94
CA SER A 33 -19.92 2.59 12.85
C SER A 33 -19.40 1.48 11.94
N TYR A 34 -20.29 0.61 11.48
CA TYR A 34 -20.03 -0.42 10.47
C TYR A 34 -20.31 0.11 9.08
N TYR A 35 -19.39 -0.19 8.16
CA TYR A 35 -19.56 0.12 6.75
C TYR A 35 -19.29 -1.12 5.90
N SER A 36 -20.19 -1.38 4.95
CA SER A 36 -19.98 -2.31 3.86
C SER A 36 -19.34 -1.59 2.69
N TYR A 37 -18.28 -2.17 2.13
CA TYR A 37 -17.65 -1.67 0.92
C TYR A 37 -18.06 -2.53 -0.28
N ASN A 38 -18.25 -1.89 -1.43
CA ASN A 38 -18.33 -2.64 -2.67
C ASN A 38 -16.93 -3.17 -3.01
N ILE A 39 -16.78 -4.50 -2.94
CA ILE A 39 -15.53 -5.20 -3.25
C ILE A 39 -15.00 -4.84 -4.64
N PHE A 40 -15.87 -4.70 -5.64
CA PHE A 40 -15.46 -4.37 -7.00
C PHE A 40 -14.88 -2.95 -7.09
N ALA A 41 -15.57 -1.95 -6.51
CA ALA A 41 -15.07 -0.58 -6.46
C ALA A 41 -13.76 -0.47 -5.67
N TYR A 42 -13.67 -1.21 -4.56
CA TYR A 42 -12.47 -1.30 -3.75
C TYR A 42 -11.28 -1.87 -4.54
N LEU A 43 -11.46 -3.03 -5.19
CA LEU A 43 -10.43 -3.65 -6.02
C LEU A 43 -10.06 -2.78 -7.22
N LEU A 44 -11.02 -2.08 -7.82
CA LEU A 44 -10.76 -1.17 -8.94
C LEU A 44 -9.86 -0.01 -8.53
N GLY A 45 -10.15 0.65 -7.41
CA GLY A 45 -9.30 1.73 -6.89
C GLY A 45 -7.91 1.22 -6.51
N LEU A 46 -7.82 0.03 -5.91
CA LEU A 46 -6.53 -0.60 -5.59
C LEU A 46 -5.72 -0.93 -6.86
N CYS A 47 -6.35 -1.53 -7.87
CA CYS A 47 -5.71 -1.80 -9.16
C CYS A 47 -5.23 -0.51 -9.84
N ALA A 48 -6.02 0.55 -9.84
CA ALA A 48 -5.64 1.84 -10.41
C ALA A 48 -4.38 2.40 -9.72
N TYR A 49 -4.33 2.35 -8.38
CA TYR A 49 -3.18 2.81 -7.61
C TYR A 49 -1.92 1.98 -7.90
N VAL A 50 -2.05 0.66 -7.89
CA VAL A 50 -0.93 -0.27 -8.15
C VAL A 50 -0.37 -0.07 -9.56
N LEU A 51 -1.23 0.04 -10.57
CA LEU A 51 -0.80 0.29 -11.95
C LEU A 51 -0.04 1.62 -12.08
N TYR A 52 -0.54 2.68 -11.43
CA TYR A 52 0.12 3.97 -11.40
C TYR A 52 1.49 3.90 -10.72
N ILE A 53 1.61 3.17 -9.60
CA ILE A 53 2.90 2.97 -8.91
C ILE A 53 3.88 2.22 -9.80
N ILE A 54 3.46 1.11 -10.42
CA ILE A 54 4.32 0.33 -11.32
C ILE A 54 4.81 1.20 -12.48
N PHE A 55 3.89 1.95 -13.11
CA PHE A 55 4.22 2.86 -14.19
C PHE A 55 5.19 3.96 -13.74
N SER A 56 4.93 4.59 -12.60
CA SER A 56 5.79 5.63 -12.04
C SER A 56 7.18 5.08 -11.71
N TYR A 57 7.27 3.89 -11.11
CA TYR A 57 8.55 3.26 -10.83
C TYR A 57 9.35 2.98 -12.09
N ARG A 58 8.72 2.42 -13.14
CA ARG A 58 9.43 2.15 -14.40
C ARG A 58 9.94 3.42 -15.06
N ASN A 59 9.15 4.49 -15.07
CA ASN A 59 9.56 5.72 -15.77
C ASN A 59 10.56 6.55 -14.95
N PHE A 60 10.33 6.74 -13.66
CA PHE A 60 11.17 7.62 -12.83
C PHE A 60 12.43 6.94 -12.31
N PHE A 61 12.40 5.62 -12.10
CA PHE A 61 13.51 4.91 -11.46
C PHE A 61 14.28 3.97 -12.38
N SER A 62 13.87 3.77 -13.65
CA SER A 62 14.58 2.88 -14.60
C SER A 62 16.08 3.15 -14.68
N GLY A 63 16.50 4.42 -14.83
CA GLY A 63 17.93 4.77 -14.90
C GLY A 63 18.69 4.50 -13.60
N ARG A 64 18.08 4.79 -12.45
CA ARG A 64 18.70 4.56 -11.13
C ARG A 64 18.80 3.08 -10.79
N VAL A 65 17.77 2.32 -11.16
CA VAL A 65 17.71 0.86 -11.05
C VAL A 65 18.78 0.22 -11.92
N ALA A 66 19.00 0.71 -13.15
CA ALA A 66 20.04 0.19 -14.04
C ALA A 66 21.45 0.36 -13.41
N ILE A 67 21.74 1.53 -12.85
CA ILE A 67 23.00 1.80 -12.14
C ILE A 67 23.17 0.83 -10.95
N LEU A 68 22.13 0.65 -10.15
CA LEU A 68 22.19 -0.25 -9.00
C LEU A 68 22.31 -1.72 -9.41
N ARG A 69 21.67 -2.13 -10.51
CA ARG A 69 21.76 -3.47 -11.07
C ARG A 69 23.18 -3.80 -11.51
N ASP A 70 23.89 -2.84 -12.10
CA ASP A 70 25.25 -3.03 -12.60
C ASP A 70 26.31 -2.79 -11.51
N SER A 71 25.89 -2.41 -10.30
CA SER A 71 26.75 -2.23 -9.13
C SER A 71 27.17 -3.54 -8.45
N ASN A 72 28.22 -3.47 -7.62
CA ASN A 72 28.71 -4.59 -6.83
C ASN A 72 27.67 -5.08 -5.80
N TRP A 73 27.78 -6.35 -5.40
CA TRP A 73 26.83 -7.02 -4.51
C TRP A 73 26.56 -6.27 -3.20
N LYS A 74 27.57 -5.56 -2.66
CA LYS A 74 27.46 -4.78 -1.41
C LYS A 74 26.39 -3.68 -1.52
N TRP A 75 26.31 -3.00 -2.67
CA TRP A 75 25.33 -1.94 -2.90
C TRP A 75 23.92 -2.49 -3.09
N LYS A 76 23.80 -3.67 -3.72
CA LYS A 76 22.52 -4.38 -3.82
C LYS A 76 22.03 -4.84 -2.44
N ALA A 77 22.92 -5.38 -1.61
CA ALA A 77 22.60 -5.79 -0.25
C ALA A 77 22.14 -4.59 0.60
N LEU A 78 22.87 -3.46 0.53
CA LEU A 78 22.48 -2.23 1.23
C LEU A 78 21.09 -1.75 0.79
N TYR A 79 20.81 -1.75 -0.51
CA TYR A 79 19.50 -1.37 -1.04
C TYR A 79 18.38 -2.29 -0.52
N ILE A 80 18.58 -3.60 -0.50
CA ILE A 80 17.61 -4.56 0.01
C ILE A 80 17.35 -4.30 1.50
N ILE A 81 18.39 -4.06 2.30
CA ILE A 81 18.25 -3.74 3.73
C ILE A 81 17.44 -2.44 3.91
N THR A 82 17.73 -1.40 3.13
CA THR A 82 16.96 -0.15 3.19
C THR A 82 15.51 -0.37 2.75
N ALA A 83 15.26 -1.17 1.72
CA ALA A 83 13.91 -1.47 1.24
C ALA A 83 13.10 -2.21 2.32
N LEU A 84 13.72 -3.17 3.01
CA LEU A 84 13.12 -3.88 4.14
C LEU A 84 12.82 -2.92 5.31
N LEU A 85 13.76 -2.04 5.66
CA LEU A 85 13.56 -1.06 6.73
C LEU A 85 12.41 -0.10 6.42
N PHE A 86 12.37 0.45 5.20
CA PHE A 86 11.30 1.35 4.78
C PHE A 86 9.94 0.65 4.70
N SER A 87 9.91 -0.61 4.25
CA SER A 87 8.66 -1.38 4.21
C SER A 87 8.18 -1.73 5.62
N PHE A 88 9.08 -2.00 6.55
CA PHE A 88 8.74 -2.14 7.97
C PHE A 88 8.20 -0.84 8.56
N LEU A 89 8.84 0.31 8.28
CA LEU A 89 8.34 1.62 8.71
C LEU A 89 6.96 1.94 8.11
N MET A 90 6.73 1.59 6.83
CA MET A 90 5.41 1.71 6.21
C MET A 90 4.37 0.83 6.88
N LEU A 91 4.71 -0.42 7.21
CA LEU A 91 3.82 -1.32 7.93
C LEU A 91 3.48 -0.75 9.31
N VAL A 92 4.47 -0.27 10.05
CA VAL A 92 4.27 0.38 11.35
C VAL A 92 3.37 1.60 11.20
N ALA A 93 3.61 2.45 10.21
CA ALA A 93 2.78 3.64 9.96
C ALA A 93 1.34 3.28 9.59
N LEU A 94 1.12 2.26 8.75
CA LEU A 94 -0.22 1.77 8.40
C LEU A 94 -0.93 1.21 9.62
N VAL A 95 -0.25 0.36 10.39
CA VAL A 95 -0.76 -0.19 11.66
C VAL A 95 -1.14 0.96 12.61
N PHE A 96 -0.28 1.96 12.80
CA PHE A 96 -0.60 3.10 13.66
C PHE A 96 -1.78 3.93 13.13
N MET A 97 -1.85 4.19 11.82
CA MET A 97 -2.97 4.89 11.20
C MET A 97 -4.28 4.11 11.37
N ASP A 98 -4.24 2.80 11.19
CA ASP A 98 -5.38 1.92 11.31
C ASP A 98 -5.82 1.77 12.78
N PHE A 99 -4.89 1.57 13.72
CA PHE A 99 -5.20 1.57 15.15
C PHE A 99 -5.67 2.95 15.64
N TYR A 100 -5.19 4.05 15.07
CA TYR A 100 -5.71 5.38 15.36
C TYR A 100 -7.14 5.54 14.82
N ASN A 101 -7.38 5.09 13.57
CA ASN A 101 -8.68 5.11 12.92
C ASN A 101 -9.68 4.09 13.51
N MET A 102 -9.22 3.08 14.24
CA MET A 102 -10.04 2.06 14.91
C MET A 102 -10.16 2.29 16.43
N GLY A 103 -9.19 2.98 17.05
CA GLY A 103 -9.05 3.10 18.50
C GLY A 103 -9.20 4.52 19.07
N MET A 104 -9.05 5.57 18.26
CA MET A 104 -9.39 6.95 18.65
C MET A 104 -10.47 7.58 17.75
N ALA A 105 -10.58 7.13 16.50
CA ALA A 105 -11.72 7.44 15.64
C ALA A 105 -12.74 6.28 15.67
N THR A 106 -13.92 6.64 16.10
CA THR A 106 -15.10 5.82 16.41
C THR A 106 -15.82 5.41 15.12
N THR A 107 -15.17 4.95 14.03
CA THR A 107 -15.83 5.15 12.70
C THR A 107 -15.69 4.15 11.55
N ALA A 108 -14.93 3.04 11.56
CA ALA A 108 -15.09 2.08 10.45
C ALA A 108 -14.48 0.70 10.70
N ASN A 109 -15.32 -0.29 11.01
CA ASN A 109 -14.96 -1.68 10.70
C ASN A 109 -15.21 -1.92 9.20
N MET A 110 -14.13 -2.08 8.41
CA MET A 110 -14.20 -2.44 7.00
C MET A 110 -14.54 -3.93 6.87
N GLN A 111 -15.77 -4.23 6.45
CA GLN A 111 -16.12 -5.58 6.03
C GLN A 111 -16.01 -5.72 4.51
N PRO A 112 -15.42 -6.83 4.01
CA PRO A 112 -14.83 -7.96 4.76
C PRO A 112 -13.43 -7.66 5.33
N GLU A 113 -13.12 -8.24 6.50
CA GLU A 113 -11.84 -8.09 7.24
C GLU A 113 -10.61 -8.45 6.40
N ILE A 114 -10.78 -9.29 5.37
CA ILE A 114 -9.69 -9.64 4.45
C ILE A 114 -9.15 -8.42 3.67
N LEU A 115 -10.00 -7.43 3.40
CA LEU A 115 -9.57 -6.19 2.74
C LEU A 115 -8.71 -5.33 3.67
N PHE A 116 -9.03 -5.34 4.97
CA PHE A 116 -8.22 -4.67 5.98
C PHE A 116 -6.81 -5.27 6.06
N TYR A 117 -6.70 -6.59 6.13
CA TYR A 117 -5.39 -7.26 6.11
C TYR A 117 -4.64 -7.06 4.78
N PHE A 118 -5.35 -7.05 3.66
CA PHE A 118 -4.76 -6.79 2.35
C PHE A 118 -4.22 -5.37 2.23
N ALA A 119 -4.91 -4.37 2.78
CA ALA A 119 -4.41 -2.99 2.84
C ALA A 119 -3.19 -2.86 3.75
N MET A 120 -3.26 -3.43 4.97
CA MET A 120 -2.24 -3.28 6.00
C MET A 120 -0.93 -4.01 5.65
N PHE A 121 -1.03 -5.24 5.13
CA PHE A 121 0.15 -6.07 4.82
C PHE A 121 0.47 -6.15 3.34
N GLY A 122 -0.53 -6.15 2.47
CA GLY A 122 -0.34 -6.37 1.04
C GLY A 122 0.51 -5.28 0.38
N PHE A 123 0.34 -4.02 0.79
CA PHE A 123 1.08 -2.91 0.20
C PHE A 123 2.57 -2.88 0.61
N PRO A 124 2.94 -2.98 1.91
CA PRO A 124 4.35 -3.09 2.31
C PRO A 124 5.05 -4.34 1.74
N ILE A 125 4.39 -5.50 1.78
CA ILE A 125 4.95 -6.75 1.28
C ILE A 125 5.11 -6.69 -0.24
N GLY A 126 4.07 -6.26 -0.97
CA GLY A 126 4.12 -6.13 -2.42
C GLY A 126 5.20 -5.16 -2.89
N THR A 127 5.35 -4.03 -2.20
CA THR A 127 6.41 -3.04 -2.47
C THR A 127 7.80 -3.63 -2.24
N THR A 128 8.00 -4.35 -1.13
CA THR A 128 9.27 -5.04 -0.82
C THR A 128 9.63 -6.05 -1.91
N ILE A 129 8.68 -6.93 -2.25
CA ILE A 129 8.86 -7.96 -3.28
C ILE A 129 9.22 -7.29 -4.60
N TYR A 130 8.46 -6.28 -5.03
CA TYR A 130 8.71 -5.56 -6.27
C TYR A 130 10.12 -4.95 -6.33
N MET A 131 10.56 -4.28 -5.26
CA MET A 131 11.91 -3.69 -5.18
C MET A 131 13.01 -4.75 -5.27
N ILE A 132 12.85 -5.89 -4.60
CA ILE A 132 13.82 -7.00 -4.65
C ILE A 132 13.86 -7.60 -6.06
N LEU A 133 12.70 -7.88 -6.65
CA LEU A 133 12.60 -8.48 -7.99
C LEU A 133 13.25 -7.60 -9.06
N ILE A 134 13.09 -6.28 -8.95
CA ILE A 134 13.71 -5.35 -9.91
C ILE A 134 15.25 -5.38 -9.84
N VAL A 135 15.84 -5.57 -8.66
CA VAL A 135 17.30 -5.60 -8.51
C VAL A 135 17.88 -6.98 -8.80
N VAL A 136 17.13 -8.05 -8.52
CA VAL A 136 17.58 -9.44 -8.61
C VAL A 136 17.25 -10.09 -9.95
N ILE A 137 16.06 -9.85 -10.52
CA ILE A 137 15.52 -10.62 -11.65
C ILE A 137 15.59 -9.87 -12.99
N HIS A 138 15.66 -8.54 -13.03
CA HIS A 138 15.62 -7.82 -14.31
C HIS A 138 16.85 -8.17 -15.18
N PRO A 139 16.66 -8.86 -16.32
CA PRO A 139 17.77 -9.28 -17.17
C PRO A 139 18.53 -8.05 -17.66
N LYS A 140 19.84 -8.20 -17.88
CA LYS A 140 20.60 -7.26 -18.71
C LYS A 140 19.89 -7.22 -20.07
N ASN A 141 19.19 -6.14 -20.36
CA ASN A 141 18.94 -5.79 -21.75
C ASN A 141 20.34 -5.50 -22.32
N LYS A 142 20.86 -6.48 -23.05
CA LYS A 142 22.03 -6.33 -23.91
C LYS A 142 21.69 -5.38 -25.05
#